data_AF-A0A1S3EJW4-F1
#
_entry.id   AF-A0A1S3EJW4-F1
#
_cell.length_a   1.000
_cell.length_b   1.000
_cell.length_c   1.000
_cell.angle_alpha   90.00
_cell.angle_beta   90.00
_cell.angle_gamma   90.00
#
_symmetry.space_group_name_H-M   'P 1'
#
loop_
_entity.id
_entity.type
_entity.pdbx_description
1 polymer ?
#
loop_
_entity_poly.entity_id
_entity_poly.type
_entity_poly.pdbx_seq_one_letter_code
_entity_poly.pdbx_strand_id
1 'polypeptide(L)'
;MAASRGGLETEAADGSSGCSGSSGVEVVFPSGPAAPAPLCPHGPTLLFVKVNQGKEETRRFYACSACRDRKDCSFFQWEDEKLSEARLAAREAYNQSCQPPLSRIQCVERLLRFVQLPLPQRKFCRRCQQLLLPDDWGEHGEHELLGEVSMAQLQRPSQLLHPLENKKTNAQYLFADRTCHFLVHLLSTLGFRRVLCVGTPRLHELIRLTAADDKKYDIKSLLLDIDSRYSQFYMEDSFCHYNMFNHHFFDGKAALDVCRAFLQEDEGDGVIMVTDPPFGGLVEPLAITFKKLIAIWKEGQSQDNSHKELPIFWIFPYFFESRICQFFPSFAMLDYQVDYDNHALYKHGKTGRKQSPVRIFTNIPLHKVILPTEEGYRFCPLCQRYVSLENQHCEHCNSCTSKDGRKWKHCFLCRKCVKPSWIHCSICGHCAVADHSCAGPRAGCFICGNSDHKRSTCPNTCLSRGANKAVRKQKQRKSNKMKMEATKGQSMNQTSVIRRKKRRERVHQYLCS
;
A
#
# COMPACT_ATOMS: atom_id res chain seq x y z
N MET A 1 -13.62 -25.47 45.60
CA MET A 1 -14.74 -24.61 45.20
C MET A 1 -14.17 -23.30 44.70
N ALA A 2 -14.12 -23.12 43.39
CA ALA A 2 -13.53 -21.97 42.72
C ALA A 2 -14.64 -21.02 42.28
N ALA A 3 -14.52 -19.75 42.66
CA ALA A 3 -15.43 -18.68 42.25
C ALA A 3 -14.81 -17.87 41.10
N SER A 4 -15.64 -17.65 40.10
CA SER A 4 -15.41 -16.94 38.84
C SER A 4 -14.98 -15.49 39.00
N ARG A 5 -14.05 -15.02 38.16
CA ARG A 5 -14.01 -13.62 37.72
C ARG A 5 -13.73 -13.57 36.21
N GLY A 6 -14.67 -12.93 35.51
CA GLY A 6 -14.82 -12.94 34.06
C GLY A 6 -13.74 -12.19 33.30
N GLY A 7 -13.47 -12.71 32.10
CA GLY A 7 -12.68 -12.04 31.07
C GLY A 7 -13.51 -10.96 30.38
N LEU A 8 -12.96 -9.75 30.34
CA LEU A 8 -13.32 -8.75 29.33
C LEU A 8 -12.59 -9.11 28.03
N GLU A 9 -13.29 -9.81 27.14
CA GLU A 9 -12.90 -9.89 25.72
C GLU A 9 -13.32 -8.59 25.03
N THR A 10 -12.33 -7.83 24.57
CA THR A 10 -12.57 -6.58 23.84
C THR A 10 -12.82 -6.87 22.36
N GLU A 11 -13.89 -6.27 21.87
CA GLU A 11 -14.55 -6.48 20.59
C GLU A 11 -13.62 -6.39 19.37
N ALA A 12 -13.92 -7.25 18.41
CA ALA A 12 -13.38 -7.20 17.07
C ALA A 12 -13.85 -5.92 16.35
N ALA A 13 -12.89 -5.13 15.87
CA ALA A 13 -13.13 -4.27 14.70
C ALA A 13 -13.27 -5.18 13.48
N ASP A 14 -14.44 -5.80 13.36
CA ASP A 14 -14.89 -6.45 12.14
C ASP A 14 -15.30 -5.34 11.17
N GLY A 15 -14.80 -5.41 9.94
CA GLY A 15 -15.16 -4.51 8.84
C GLY A 15 -16.55 -4.83 8.31
N SER A 16 -17.55 -4.91 9.19
CA SER A 16 -18.95 -4.89 8.83
C SER A 16 -19.39 -3.43 8.92
N SER A 17 -19.35 -2.74 7.77
CA SER A 17 -20.03 -1.48 7.61
C SER A 17 -21.52 -1.71 7.84
N GLY A 18 -21.99 -1.46 9.05
CA GLY A 18 -23.39 -1.21 9.34
C GLY A 18 -23.86 -0.10 8.40
N CYS A 19 -24.66 -0.46 7.41
CA CYS A 19 -25.00 0.41 6.31
C CYS A 19 -26.17 1.30 6.73
N SER A 20 -25.86 2.40 7.42
CA SER A 20 -26.67 3.61 7.40
C SER A 20 -26.16 4.49 6.25
N GLY A 21 -26.78 4.34 5.07
CA GLY A 21 -26.66 5.29 3.95
C GLY A 21 -25.24 5.63 3.45
N SER A 22 -24.33 4.66 3.31
CA SER A 22 -22.96 4.95 2.86
C SER A 22 -22.85 5.00 1.33
N SER A 23 -22.56 6.18 0.77
CA SER A 23 -22.04 6.32 -0.60
C SER A 23 -20.74 5.51 -0.77
N GLY A 24 -20.65 4.66 -1.79
CA GLY A 24 -19.43 3.92 -2.11
C GLY A 24 -18.48 4.74 -3.00
N VAL A 25 -17.17 4.55 -2.88
CA VAL A 25 -16.15 5.13 -3.77
C VAL A 25 -15.36 3.99 -4.41
N GLU A 26 -15.21 4.02 -5.73
CA GLU A 26 -14.51 3.00 -6.52
C GLU A 26 -13.47 3.65 -7.43
N VAL A 27 -12.37 2.96 -7.72
CA VAL A 27 -11.35 3.43 -8.66
C VAL A 27 -11.80 3.08 -10.08
N VAL A 28 -11.62 3.99 -11.02
CA VAL A 28 -11.92 3.75 -12.43
C VAL A 28 -10.66 3.86 -13.25
N PHE A 29 -10.43 2.84 -14.08
CA PHE A 29 -9.34 2.80 -15.04
C PHE A 29 -9.90 3.10 -16.43
N PRO A 30 -9.51 4.21 -17.08
CA PRO A 30 -9.95 4.53 -18.43
C PRO A 30 -9.46 3.46 -19.41
N SER A 31 -10.36 2.93 -20.23
CA SER A 31 -10.08 1.84 -21.20
C SER A 31 -9.51 2.34 -22.54
N GLY A 32 -8.86 3.50 -22.57
CA GLY A 32 -8.35 4.12 -23.82
C GLY A 32 -7.39 5.27 -23.55
N PRO A 33 -6.89 5.98 -24.60
CA PRO A 33 -6.00 7.12 -24.47
C PRO A 33 -6.79 8.33 -23.93
N ALA A 34 -7.15 8.28 -22.66
CA ALA A 34 -7.75 9.38 -21.94
C ALA A 34 -6.69 10.46 -21.67
N ALA A 35 -7.15 11.69 -21.47
CA ALA A 35 -6.29 12.77 -21.01
C ALA A 35 -5.52 12.32 -19.75
N PRO A 36 -4.23 12.68 -19.62
CA PRO A 36 -3.42 12.24 -18.49
C PRO A 36 -4.03 12.72 -17.17
N ALA A 37 -4.02 11.83 -16.17
CA ALA A 37 -4.50 12.17 -14.83
C ALA A 37 -3.68 13.34 -14.27
N PRO A 38 -4.31 14.32 -13.60
CA PRO A 38 -3.59 15.45 -13.03
C PRO A 38 -2.60 14.99 -11.96
N LEU A 39 -1.51 15.73 -11.82
CA LEU A 39 -0.43 15.41 -10.89
C LEU A 39 -0.71 15.99 -9.50
N CYS A 40 -0.47 15.17 -8.48
CA CYS A 40 -0.30 15.60 -7.09
C CYS A 40 1.19 15.52 -6.71
N PRO A 41 1.59 15.91 -5.49
CA PRO A 41 2.98 15.78 -5.02
C PRO A 41 3.56 14.37 -5.11
N HIS A 42 2.72 13.33 -5.20
CA HIS A 42 3.09 11.91 -5.22
C HIS A 42 2.95 11.27 -6.63
N GLY A 43 2.91 12.10 -7.68
CA GLY A 43 2.74 11.67 -9.07
C GLY A 43 1.28 11.69 -9.56
N PRO A 44 0.96 10.96 -10.65
CA PRO A 44 -0.38 10.92 -11.22
C PRO A 44 -1.43 10.45 -10.21
N THR A 45 -2.55 11.17 -10.18
CA THR A 45 -3.69 10.84 -9.32
C THR A 45 -4.48 9.65 -9.84
N LEU A 46 -5.29 9.05 -8.96
CA LEU A 46 -6.25 8.02 -9.36
C LEU A 46 -7.62 8.65 -9.60
N LEU A 47 -8.32 8.16 -10.62
CA LEU A 47 -9.70 8.53 -10.91
C LEU A 47 -10.64 7.66 -10.08
N PHE A 48 -11.57 8.30 -9.38
CA PHE A 48 -12.56 7.66 -8.53
C PHE A 48 -13.97 8.01 -9.00
N VAL A 49 -14.92 7.13 -8.74
CA VAL A 49 -16.35 7.37 -8.95
C VAL A 49 -17.08 7.22 -7.64
N LYS A 50 -17.90 8.23 -7.29
CA LYS A 50 -18.81 8.16 -6.15
C LYS A 50 -20.13 7.53 -6.60
N VAL A 51 -20.49 6.40 -6.02
CA VAL A 51 -21.77 5.73 -6.23
C VAL A 51 -22.69 6.10 -5.08
N ASN A 52 -23.75 6.86 -5.37
CA ASN A 52 -24.81 7.16 -4.41
C ASN A 52 -25.97 6.18 -4.64
N GLN A 53 -26.41 5.48 -3.59
CA GLN A 53 -27.60 4.63 -3.68
C GLN A 53 -28.81 5.48 -4.10
N GLY A 54 -29.49 5.11 -5.19
CA GLY A 54 -30.73 5.75 -5.64
C GLY A 54 -30.61 7.01 -6.50
N LYS A 55 -29.40 7.42 -6.93
CA LYS A 55 -29.23 8.49 -7.94
C LYS A 55 -28.44 7.97 -9.13
N GLU A 56 -28.93 8.20 -10.35
CA GLU A 56 -28.25 7.84 -11.61
C GLU A 56 -26.93 8.61 -11.84
N GLU A 57 -26.73 9.74 -11.14
CA GLU A 57 -25.55 10.58 -11.33
C GLU A 57 -24.31 10.01 -10.61
N THR A 58 -23.51 9.27 -11.37
CA THR A 58 -22.14 8.91 -11.01
C THR A 58 -21.19 10.04 -11.43
N ARG A 59 -20.66 10.78 -10.45
CA ARG A 59 -19.65 11.83 -10.73
C ARG A 59 -18.25 11.31 -10.43
N ARG A 60 -17.32 11.60 -11.34
CA ARG A 60 -15.92 11.16 -11.23
C ARG A 60 -15.01 12.26 -10.71
N PHE A 61 -14.02 11.90 -9.91
CA PHE A 61 -13.04 12.83 -9.35
C PHE A 61 -11.66 12.21 -9.21
N TYR A 62 -10.62 13.02 -9.31
CA TYR A 62 -9.23 12.65 -9.07
C TYR A 62 -8.85 12.88 -7.61
N ALA A 63 -8.13 11.94 -7.02
CA ALA A 63 -7.53 12.07 -5.68
C ALA A 63 -6.16 11.39 -5.58
N CYS A 64 -5.42 11.70 -4.51
CA CYS A 64 -4.08 11.18 -4.29
C CYS A 64 -4.04 9.64 -4.32
N SER A 65 -3.01 9.08 -4.96
CA SER A 65 -2.79 7.63 -5.07
C SER A 65 -2.15 7.05 -3.81
N ALA A 66 -1.27 7.81 -3.14
CA ALA A 66 -0.47 7.35 -2.00
C ALA A 66 -1.03 7.75 -0.63
N CYS A 67 -1.78 8.84 -0.54
CA CYS A 67 -2.33 9.35 0.73
C CYS A 67 -3.84 9.17 0.78
N ARG A 68 -4.31 8.53 1.85
CA ARG A 68 -5.76 8.31 2.08
C ARG A 68 -6.41 9.49 2.78
N ASP A 69 -5.66 10.19 3.62
CA ASP A 69 -6.15 11.37 4.32
C ASP A 69 -5.90 12.62 3.47
N ARG A 70 -6.93 13.45 3.36
CA ARG A 70 -6.82 14.75 2.67
C ARG A 70 -5.98 15.75 3.45
N LYS A 71 -5.65 15.45 4.71
CA LYS A 71 -4.72 16.25 5.51
C LYS A 71 -3.28 16.09 5.04
N ASP A 72 -2.90 14.89 4.60
CA ASP A 72 -1.53 14.59 4.14
C ASP A 72 -1.34 14.96 2.67
N CYS A 73 -2.36 14.72 1.84
CA CYS A 73 -2.43 15.27 0.49
C CYS A 73 -3.85 15.74 0.18
N SER A 74 -4.05 17.05 0.12
CA SER A 74 -5.37 17.67 -0.06
C SER A 74 -5.90 17.62 -1.50
N PHE A 75 -5.17 16.98 -2.42
CA PHE A 75 -5.50 16.94 -3.83
C PHE A 75 -6.91 16.41 -4.07
N PHE A 76 -7.71 17.19 -4.79
CA PHE A 76 -9.02 16.80 -5.28
C PHE A 76 -9.39 17.64 -6.49
N GLN A 77 -9.95 17.00 -7.51
CA GLN A 77 -10.45 17.68 -8.71
C GLN A 77 -11.56 16.85 -9.33
N TRP A 78 -12.68 17.46 -9.72
CA TRP A 78 -13.68 16.73 -10.50
C TRP A 78 -13.19 16.49 -11.94
N GLU A 79 -13.53 15.35 -12.56
CA GLU A 79 -13.09 15.03 -13.93
C GLU A 79 -13.55 16.09 -14.95
N ASP A 80 -14.72 16.67 -14.72
CA ASP A 80 -15.34 17.71 -15.55
C ASP A 80 -14.92 19.14 -15.18
N GLU A 81 -14.13 19.32 -14.12
CA GLU A 81 -13.66 20.63 -13.67
C GLU A 81 -12.55 21.16 -14.58
N LYS A 82 -12.82 22.27 -15.27
CA LYS A 82 -11.81 23.02 -16.01
C LYS A 82 -11.07 23.97 -15.08
N LEU A 83 -9.75 23.84 -15.01
CA LEU A 83 -8.88 24.72 -14.23
C LEU A 83 -8.38 25.89 -15.09
N SER A 84 -8.27 27.06 -14.48
CA SER A 84 -7.56 28.20 -15.07
C SER A 84 -6.06 27.96 -15.07
N GLU A 85 -5.33 28.60 -15.98
CA GLU A 85 -3.86 28.53 -16.06
C GLU A 85 -3.19 28.92 -14.73
N ALA A 86 -3.67 29.99 -14.07
CA ALA A 86 -3.18 30.42 -12.77
C ALA A 86 -3.33 29.33 -11.67
N ARG A 87 -4.42 28.55 -11.71
CA ARG A 87 -4.62 27.44 -10.76
C ARG A 87 -3.72 26.25 -11.06
N LEU A 88 -3.44 25.98 -12.34
CA LEU A 88 -2.48 24.94 -12.75
C LEU A 88 -1.06 25.31 -12.32
N ALA A 89 -0.62 26.53 -12.58
CA ALA A 89 0.70 27.03 -12.17
C ALA A 89 0.88 27.00 -10.63
N ALA A 90 -0.12 27.46 -9.87
CA ALA A 90 -0.08 27.41 -8.41
C ALA A 90 0.02 25.97 -7.87
N ARG A 91 -0.63 25.02 -8.54
CA ARG A 91 -0.56 23.60 -8.19
C ARG A 91 0.81 23.02 -8.50
N GLU A 92 1.38 23.32 -9.66
CA GLU A 92 2.72 22.86 -10.04
C GLU A 92 3.77 23.38 -9.05
N ALA A 93 3.71 24.66 -8.68
CA ALA A 93 4.58 25.24 -7.67
C ALA A 93 4.42 24.55 -6.31
N TYR A 94 3.18 24.26 -5.88
CA TYR A 94 2.94 23.50 -4.65
C TYR A 94 3.52 22.08 -4.73
N ASN A 95 3.28 21.35 -5.83
CA ASN A 95 3.80 20.00 -6.02
C ASN A 95 5.33 19.97 -5.97
N GLN A 96 5.99 20.98 -6.53
CA GLN A 96 7.45 21.14 -6.47
C GLN A 96 7.93 21.43 -5.03
N SER A 97 7.22 22.29 -4.28
CA SER A 97 7.57 22.60 -2.88
C SER A 97 7.46 21.40 -1.92
N CYS A 98 6.70 20.37 -2.31
CA CYS A 98 6.53 19.14 -1.54
C CYS A 98 7.53 18.04 -1.93
N GLN A 99 8.37 18.27 -2.95
CA GLN A 99 9.40 17.30 -3.31
C GLN A 99 10.50 17.26 -2.24
N PRO A 100 11.26 16.14 -2.14
CA PRO A 100 12.40 16.08 -1.24
C PRO A 100 13.38 17.24 -1.48
N PRO A 101 13.96 17.82 -0.42
CA PRO A 101 14.83 19.01 -0.53
C PRO A 101 16.16 18.72 -1.24
N LEU A 102 16.59 17.45 -1.26
CA LEU A 102 17.78 16.98 -1.95
C LEU A 102 17.38 16.15 -3.16
N SER A 103 18.02 16.42 -4.30
CA SER A 103 17.88 15.58 -5.49
C SER A 103 18.59 14.23 -5.32
N ARG A 104 18.25 13.26 -6.17
CA ARG A 104 18.90 11.94 -6.16
C ARG A 104 20.42 12.03 -6.31
N ILE A 105 20.89 12.86 -7.24
CA ILE A 105 22.32 13.09 -7.51
C ILE A 105 23.01 13.67 -6.28
N GLN A 106 22.40 14.69 -5.65
CA GLN A 106 22.94 15.28 -4.42
C GLN A 106 23.03 14.27 -3.28
N CYS A 107 22.04 13.38 -3.13
CA CYS A 107 22.09 12.30 -2.14
C CYS A 107 23.29 11.36 -2.37
N VAL A 108 23.57 11.00 -3.63
CA VAL A 108 24.71 10.12 -3.98
C VAL A 108 26.04 10.83 -3.70
N GLU A 109 26.21 12.05 -4.17
CA GLU A 109 27.43 12.84 -3.93
C GLU A 109 27.70 13.04 -2.44
N ARG A 110 26.64 13.35 -1.67
CA ARG A 110 26.73 13.50 -0.21
C ARG A 110 27.09 12.19 0.47
N LEU A 111 26.51 11.05 0.06
CA LEU A 111 26.84 9.74 0.60
C LEU A 111 28.32 9.41 0.35
N LEU A 112 28.83 9.63 -0.87
CA LEU A 112 30.23 9.41 -1.22
C LEU A 112 31.19 10.27 -0.37
N ARG A 113 30.85 11.55 -0.16
CA ARG A 113 31.62 12.43 0.76
C ARG A 113 31.52 11.94 2.20
N PHE A 114 30.34 11.53 2.65
CA PHE A 114 30.08 11.10 4.02
C PHE A 114 30.89 9.85 4.41
N VAL A 115 30.95 8.84 3.53
CA VAL A 115 31.71 7.59 3.81
C VAL A 115 33.22 7.82 3.85
N GLN A 116 33.73 8.90 3.25
CA GLN A 116 35.14 9.29 3.29
C GLN A 116 35.51 10.02 4.59
N LEU A 117 34.53 10.53 5.35
CA LEU A 117 34.79 11.22 6.60
C LEU A 117 35.37 10.26 7.66
N PRO A 118 36.25 10.74 8.56
CA PRO A 118 36.63 10.01 9.76
C PRO A 118 35.40 9.69 10.63
N LEU A 119 35.41 8.55 11.33
CA LEU A 119 34.29 8.10 12.16
C LEU A 119 33.76 9.19 13.14
N PRO A 120 34.60 9.95 13.86
CA PRO A 120 34.12 11.01 14.76
C PRO A 120 33.35 12.16 14.07
N GLN A 121 33.52 12.32 12.76
CA GLN A 121 32.87 13.35 11.95
C GLN A 121 31.59 12.85 11.27
N ARG A 122 31.29 11.54 11.35
CA ARG A 122 30.07 10.98 10.77
C ARG A 122 28.91 11.19 11.73
N LYS A 123 28.05 12.17 11.43
CA LYS A 123 26.89 12.53 12.24
C LYS A 123 25.59 12.31 11.49
N PHE A 124 24.56 11.83 12.20
CA PHE A 124 23.21 11.71 11.69
C PHE A 124 22.24 12.49 12.59
N CYS A 125 21.43 13.35 11.99
CA CYS A 125 20.42 14.10 12.72
C CYS A 125 19.15 13.27 12.89
N ARG A 126 18.80 12.91 14.13
CA ARG A 126 17.58 12.13 14.42
C ARG A 126 16.30 12.93 14.20
N ARG A 127 16.33 14.26 14.37
CA ARG A 127 15.18 15.12 14.13
C ARG A 127 14.89 15.28 12.64
N CYS A 128 15.91 15.61 11.85
CA CYS A 128 15.76 15.83 10.40
C CYS A 128 15.81 14.53 9.59
N GLN A 129 16.22 13.41 10.19
CA GLN A 129 16.41 12.12 9.54
C GLN A 129 17.41 12.19 8.38
N GLN A 130 18.54 12.88 8.60
CA GLN A 130 19.52 13.22 7.57
C GLN A 130 20.95 12.91 8.01
N LEU A 131 21.75 12.38 7.08
CA LEU A 131 23.21 12.31 7.18
C LEU A 131 23.80 13.72 7.01
N LEU A 132 24.67 14.11 7.94
CA LEU A 132 25.25 15.45 7.99
C LEU A 132 26.70 15.44 7.53
N LEU A 133 27.02 16.30 6.58
CA LEU A 133 28.41 16.69 6.29
C LEU A 133 28.85 17.77 7.31
N PRO A 134 30.16 18.01 7.49
CA PRO A 134 30.66 19.02 8.43
C PRO A 134 30.05 20.41 8.25
N ASP A 135 29.80 20.80 7.00
CA ASP A 135 29.22 22.10 6.63
C ASP A 135 27.78 22.28 7.16
N ASP A 136 27.05 21.17 7.36
CA ASP A 136 25.64 21.20 7.80
C ASP A 136 25.50 21.34 9.33
N TRP A 137 26.59 21.18 10.10
CA TRP A 137 26.48 21.05 11.57
C TRP A 137 25.92 22.29 12.26
N GLY A 138 26.18 23.49 11.72
CA GLY A 138 25.69 24.75 12.27
C GLY A 138 24.16 24.81 12.29
N GLU A 139 23.50 24.37 11.22
CA GLU A 139 22.04 24.36 11.10
C GLU A 139 21.37 23.32 12.00
N HIS A 140 22.15 22.35 12.51
CA HIS A 140 21.68 21.26 13.35
C HIS A 140 22.22 21.32 14.79
N GLY A 141 22.79 22.46 15.22
CA GLY A 141 23.40 22.61 16.55
C GLY A 141 22.45 22.32 17.72
N GLU A 142 21.16 22.65 17.57
CA GLU A 142 20.11 22.44 18.57
C GLU A 142 19.36 21.09 18.40
N HIS A 143 19.78 20.25 17.46
CA HIS A 143 19.11 18.99 17.15
C HIS A 143 19.75 17.80 17.89
N GLU A 144 18.97 16.73 18.07
CA GLU A 144 19.51 15.47 18.56
C GLU A 144 20.35 14.80 17.46
N LEU A 145 21.66 14.71 17.70
CA LEU A 145 22.64 14.12 16.78
C LEU A 145 23.11 12.77 17.30
N LEU A 146 23.11 11.77 16.41
CA LEU A 146 23.85 10.53 16.59
C LEU A 146 25.24 10.71 15.98
N GLY A 147 26.29 10.68 16.81
CA GLY A 147 27.67 10.69 16.35
C GLY A 147 28.19 9.30 15.98
N GLU A 148 29.38 9.26 15.38
CA GLU A 148 30.13 8.03 15.09
C GLU A 148 29.34 7.00 14.29
N VAL A 149 28.63 7.45 13.25
CA VAL A 149 27.85 6.56 12.39
C VAL A 149 28.78 5.62 11.62
N SER A 150 28.78 4.35 12.01
CA SER A 150 29.58 3.27 11.42
C SER A 150 29.06 2.83 10.05
N MET A 151 29.90 2.12 9.29
CA MET A 151 29.47 1.50 8.02
C MET A 151 28.34 0.47 8.22
N ALA A 152 28.39 -0.30 9.32
CA ALA A 152 27.35 -1.27 9.64
C ALA A 152 25.98 -0.61 9.86
N GLN A 153 25.95 0.59 10.46
CA GLN A 153 24.72 1.38 10.61
C GLN A 153 24.24 1.97 9.28
N LEU A 154 25.15 2.45 8.43
CA LEU A 154 24.79 2.94 7.08
C LEU A 154 24.20 1.84 6.20
N GLN A 155 24.64 0.59 6.37
CA GLN A 155 24.11 -0.57 5.66
C GLN A 155 22.78 -1.09 6.25
N ARG A 156 22.31 -0.55 7.38
CA ARG A 156 21.00 -0.85 7.99
C ARG A 156 20.17 0.43 8.23
N PRO A 157 19.80 1.19 7.18
CA PRO A 157 19.07 2.45 7.36
C PRO A 157 17.74 2.30 8.13
N SER A 158 17.06 1.15 8.05
CA SER A 158 15.82 0.88 8.80
C SER A 158 16.00 0.86 10.32
N GLN A 159 17.24 0.73 10.82
CA GLN A 159 17.58 0.83 12.24
C GLN A 159 17.99 2.25 12.65
N LEU A 160 18.34 3.09 11.68
CA LEU A 160 18.75 4.48 11.89
C LEU A 160 17.57 5.45 11.71
N LEU A 161 16.76 5.22 10.68
CA LEU A 161 15.52 5.95 10.40
C LEU A 161 14.41 5.44 11.32
N HIS A 162 13.62 6.36 11.90
CA HIS A 162 12.40 5.95 12.58
C HIS A 162 11.33 5.56 11.55
N PRO A 163 10.53 4.50 11.79
CA PRO A 163 9.50 4.07 10.86
C PRO A 163 8.37 5.10 10.74
N LEU A 164 7.88 5.33 9.52
CA LEU A 164 6.70 6.17 9.25
C LEU A 164 5.42 5.33 9.42
N GLU A 165 4.99 5.16 10.67
CA GLU A 165 3.91 4.21 11.04
C GLU A 165 2.48 4.69 10.72
N ASN A 166 2.31 5.91 10.20
CA ASN A 166 0.98 6.43 9.88
C ASN A 166 0.29 5.55 8.83
N LYS A 167 -0.75 4.82 9.27
CA LYS A 167 -1.51 3.84 8.47
C LYS A 167 -2.20 4.44 7.24
N LYS A 168 -2.34 5.76 7.19
CA LYS A 168 -3.04 6.47 6.11
C LYS A 168 -2.11 6.98 5.00
N THR A 169 -0.80 6.99 5.23
CA THR A 169 0.22 7.44 4.28
C THR A 169 1.18 6.30 3.94
N ASN A 170 2.25 6.16 4.70
CA ASN A 170 3.36 5.26 4.44
C ASN A 170 3.08 3.86 4.98
N ALA A 171 2.45 3.77 6.16
CA ALA A 171 2.19 2.53 6.89
C ALA A 171 3.42 1.60 6.91
N GLN A 172 4.59 2.16 7.22
CA GLN A 172 5.87 1.45 7.17
C GLN A 172 5.95 0.46 8.33
N TYR A 173 5.58 -0.79 8.06
CA TYR A 173 5.75 -1.90 8.98
C TYR A 173 7.00 -2.66 8.58
N LEU A 174 7.96 -2.72 9.50
CA LEU A 174 9.24 -3.34 9.28
C LEU A 174 9.15 -4.81 9.70
N PHE A 175 9.54 -5.72 8.81
CA PHE A 175 9.63 -7.14 9.12
C PHE A 175 10.49 -7.38 10.36
N ALA A 176 10.08 -8.33 11.20
CA ALA A 176 10.92 -8.84 12.26
C ALA A 176 12.16 -9.52 11.67
N ASP A 177 13.28 -9.51 12.40
CA ASP A 177 14.54 -10.09 11.92
C ASP A 177 14.38 -11.55 11.51
N ARG A 178 13.61 -12.33 12.26
CA ARG A 178 13.30 -13.73 11.95
C ARG A 178 12.68 -13.90 10.55
N THR A 179 11.68 -13.07 10.22
CA THR A 179 11.03 -13.08 8.92
C THR A 179 11.99 -12.73 7.80
N CYS A 180 12.84 -11.70 8.00
CA CYS A 180 13.85 -11.32 7.01
C CYS A 180 14.85 -12.46 6.74
N HIS A 181 15.39 -13.09 7.78
CA HIS A 181 16.35 -14.19 7.61
C HIS A 181 15.72 -15.38 6.90
N PHE A 182 14.48 -15.74 7.25
CA PHE A 182 13.73 -16.77 6.55
C PHE A 182 13.57 -16.44 5.06
N LEU A 183 13.17 -15.21 4.72
CA LEU A 183 12.99 -14.79 3.34
C LEU A 183 14.30 -14.83 2.55
N VAL A 184 15.40 -14.31 3.09
CA VAL A 184 16.73 -14.35 2.42
C VAL A 184 17.17 -15.79 2.17
N HIS A 185 17.05 -16.67 3.18
CA HIS A 185 17.40 -18.08 3.04
C HIS A 185 16.52 -18.79 2.00
N LEU A 186 15.21 -18.52 1.99
CA LEU A 186 14.27 -19.08 1.02
C LEU A 186 14.60 -18.62 -0.41
N LEU A 187 14.86 -17.31 -0.60
CA LEU A 187 15.22 -16.74 -1.90
C LEU A 187 16.49 -17.38 -2.46
N SER A 188 17.50 -17.59 -1.61
CA SER A 188 18.71 -18.31 -2.00
C SER A 188 18.44 -19.79 -2.33
N THR A 189 17.67 -20.49 -1.51
CA THR A 189 17.36 -21.93 -1.72
C THR A 189 16.61 -22.15 -3.03
N LEU A 190 15.78 -21.18 -3.42
CA LEU A 190 15.07 -21.18 -4.70
C LEU A 190 15.96 -20.80 -5.90
N GLY A 191 17.21 -20.39 -5.66
CA GLY A 191 18.20 -20.07 -6.70
C GLY A 191 18.06 -18.67 -7.31
N PHE A 192 17.40 -17.73 -6.63
CA PHE A 192 17.27 -16.36 -7.13
C PHE A 192 18.56 -15.58 -6.94
N ARG A 193 18.96 -14.85 -7.98
CA ARG A 193 20.17 -14.01 -8.04
C ARG A 193 19.84 -12.52 -7.95
N ARG A 194 18.60 -12.14 -8.22
CA ARG A 194 18.12 -10.75 -8.19
C ARG A 194 16.78 -10.64 -7.50
N VAL A 195 16.67 -9.69 -6.59
CA VAL A 195 15.43 -9.43 -5.83
C VAL A 195 15.01 -7.98 -6.01
N LEU A 196 13.90 -7.77 -6.72
CA LEU A 196 13.24 -6.46 -6.80
C LEU A 196 12.40 -6.25 -5.54
N CYS A 197 12.91 -5.46 -4.61
CA CYS A 197 12.28 -5.13 -3.33
C CYS A 197 11.34 -3.93 -3.51
N VAL A 198 10.02 -4.16 -3.51
CA VAL A 198 9.03 -3.07 -3.66
C VAL A 198 8.35 -2.80 -2.32
N GLY A 199 8.80 -1.77 -1.61
CA GLY A 199 8.33 -1.42 -0.26
C GLY A 199 8.87 -2.33 0.85
N THR A 200 10.07 -2.92 0.68
CA THR A 200 10.65 -3.89 1.63
C THR A 200 12.07 -3.52 2.06
N PRO A 201 12.28 -2.35 2.72
CA PRO A 201 13.60 -1.82 3.02
C PRO A 201 14.47 -2.76 3.87
N ARG A 202 13.90 -3.39 4.91
CA ARG A 202 14.64 -4.34 5.76
C ARG A 202 15.11 -5.59 5.04
N LEU A 203 14.32 -6.08 4.09
CA LEU A 203 14.73 -7.23 3.29
C LEU A 203 15.87 -6.85 2.36
N HIS A 204 15.78 -5.68 1.71
CA HIS A 204 16.84 -5.13 0.87
C HIS A 204 18.17 -5.00 1.64
N GLU A 205 18.13 -4.44 2.85
CA GLU A 205 19.30 -4.31 3.73
C GLU A 205 19.94 -5.67 4.03
N LEU A 206 19.14 -6.65 4.46
CA LEU A 206 19.66 -7.96 4.83
C LEU A 206 20.23 -8.73 3.64
N ILE A 207 19.60 -8.64 2.45
CA ILE A 207 20.12 -9.24 1.22
C ILE A 207 21.52 -8.71 0.93
N ARG A 208 21.70 -7.37 1.00
CA ARG A 208 22.99 -6.73 0.71
C ARG A 208 24.08 -7.09 1.71
N LEU A 209 23.73 -7.17 2.99
CA LEU A 209 24.67 -7.58 4.04
C LEU A 209 25.11 -9.03 3.85
N THR A 210 24.16 -9.92 3.56
CA THR A 210 24.44 -11.35 3.35
C THR A 210 25.35 -11.56 2.13
N ALA A 211 25.15 -10.78 1.06
CA ALA A 211 26.00 -10.82 -0.13
C ALA A 211 27.43 -10.30 0.12
N ALA A 212 27.63 -9.43 1.11
CA ALA A 212 28.95 -8.89 1.46
C ALA A 212 29.76 -9.83 2.37
N ASP A 213 29.10 -10.48 3.34
CA ASP A 213 29.76 -11.29 4.37
C ASP A 213 30.03 -12.73 3.91
N ASP A 214 29.14 -13.32 3.09
CA ASP A 214 29.21 -14.72 2.69
C ASP A 214 29.13 -14.86 1.16
N LYS A 215 30.25 -15.17 0.50
CA LYS A 215 30.34 -15.41 -0.96
C LYS A 215 29.42 -16.53 -1.45
N LYS A 216 28.75 -17.25 -0.55
CA LYS A 216 27.74 -18.26 -0.85
C LYS A 216 26.44 -17.68 -1.43
N TYR A 217 26.15 -16.39 -1.20
CA TYR A 217 24.88 -15.76 -1.59
C TYR A 217 25.10 -14.50 -2.44
N ASP A 218 25.40 -14.67 -3.74
CA ASP A 218 25.51 -13.54 -4.67
C ASP A 218 24.11 -13.08 -5.15
N ILE A 219 23.38 -12.39 -4.28
CA ILE A 219 22.03 -11.86 -4.56
C ILE A 219 22.09 -10.34 -4.66
N LYS A 220 21.81 -9.79 -5.84
CA LYS A 220 21.61 -8.35 -6.04
C LYS A 220 20.20 -7.93 -5.61
N SER A 221 20.05 -6.70 -5.13
CA SER A 221 18.75 -6.15 -4.78
C SER A 221 18.59 -4.70 -5.21
N LEU A 222 17.41 -4.36 -5.70
CA LEU A 222 16.98 -3.00 -6.03
C LEU A 222 15.75 -2.65 -5.19
N LEU A 223 15.80 -1.54 -4.44
CA LEU A 223 14.70 -1.05 -3.62
C LEU A 223 13.86 0.00 -4.36
N LEU A 224 12.57 -0.27 -4.55
CA LEU A 224 11.58 0.70 -4.97
C LEU A 224 10.72 1.08 -3.76
N ASP A 225 10.83 2.32 -3.28
CA ASP A 225 10.07 2.80 -2.11
C ASP A 225 9.64 4.25 -2.29
N ILE A 226 8.54 4.62 -1.64
CA ILE A 226 8.03 6.00 -1.60
C ILE A 226 8.74 6.83 -0.52
N ASP A 227 9.39 6.19 0.45
CA ASP A 227 10.17 6.87 1.48
C ASP A 227 11.51 7.35 0.92
N SER A 228 11.52 8.58 0.43
CA SER A 228 12.72 9.25 -0.10
C SER A 228 13.89 9.34 0.89
N ARG A 229 13.67 9.15 2.20
CA ARG A 229 14.75 9.17 3.20
C ARG A 229 15.79 8.08 2.98
N TYR A 230 15.44 6.98 2.31
CA TYR A 230 16.40 5.93 1.94
C TYR A 230 17.35 6.34 0.81
N SER A 231 17.01 7.38 0.03
CA SER A 231 17.83 7.89 -1.09
C SER A 231 19.26 8.26 -0.68
N GLN A 232 19.44 8.77 0.55
CA GLN A 232 20.76 9.18 1.06
C GLN A 232 21.67 8.03 1.50
N PHE A 233 21.17 6.78 1.53
CA PHE A 233 21.92 5.61 1.99
C PHE A 233 22.33 4.66 0.86
N TYR A 234 21.77 4.86 -0.33
CA TYR A 234 21.94 3.93 -1.45
C TYR A 234 22.41 4.65 -2.71
N MET A 235 23.22 3.96 -3.51
CA MET A 235 23.63 4.38 -4.85
C MET A 235 22.50 4.18 -5.86
N GLU A 236 22.61 4.78 -7.05
CA GLU A 236 21.53 4.83 -8.06
C GLU A 236 21.08 3.44 -8.53
N ASP A 237 21.99 2.47 -8.52
CA ASP A 237 21.74 1.07 -8.88
C ASP A 237 20.91 0.29 -7.85
N SER A 238 20.67 0.88 -6.68
CA SER A 238 20.15 0.18 -5.50
C SER A 238 18.84 0.77 -4.96
N PHE A 239 18.47 1.99 -5.36
CA PHE A 239 17.26 2.65 -4.90
C PHE A 239 16.65 3.57 -5.94
N CYS A 240 15.34 3.43 -6.16
CA CYS A 240 14.52 4.38 -6.91
C CYS A 240 13.38 4.90 -6.04
N HIS A 241 13.21 6.23 -6.00
CA HIS A 241 12.04 6.84 -5.38
C HIS A 241 10.81 6.55 -6.26
N TYR A 242 9.86 5.78 -5.72
CA TYR A 242 8.82 5.12 -6.50
C TYR A 242 7.48 5.04 -5.76
N ASN A 243 6.39 5.31 -6.47
CA ASN A 243 5.03 5.14 -5.96
C ASN A 243 4.35 3.90 -6.56
N MET A 244 4.14 2.89 -5.72
CA MET A 244 3.53 1.60 -6.07
C MET A 244 2.03 1.66 -6.42
N PHE A 245 1.32 2.75 -6.13
CA PHE A 245 -0.11 2.87 -6.45
C PHE A 245 -0.40 3.38 -7.87
N ASN A 246 0.56 4.07 -8.48
CA ASN A 246 0.39 4.67 -9.80
C ASN A 246 1.54 4.36 -10.78
N HIS A 247 2.58 3.62 -10.35
CA HIS A 247 3.77 3.31 -11.13
C HIS A 247 4.57 4.56 -11.52
N HIS A 248 4.68 5.53 -10.60
CA HIS A 248 5.43 6.76 -10.82
C HIS A 248 6.85 6.65 -10.27
N PHE A 249 7.84 6.95 -11.12
CA PHE A 249 9.23 7.15 -10.74
C PHE A 249 9.49 8.65 -10.63
N PHE A 250 9.86 9.11 -9.43
CA PHE A 250 10.04 10.54 -9.16
C PHE A 250 11.28 11.11 -9.85
N ASP A 251 12.31 10.28 -10.01
CA ASP A 251 13.55 10.62 -10.74
C ASP A 251 13.41 10.39 -12.27
N GLY A 252 12.16 10.22 -12.74
CA GLY A 252 11.83 10.17 -14.16
C GLY A 252 12.35 8.93 -14.89
N LYS A 253 12.73 9.11 -16.16
CA LYS A 253 13.09 8.02 -17.06
C LYS A 253 14.36 7.28 -16.62
N ALA A 254 15.34 7.98 -16.05
CA ALA A 254 16.58 7.35 -15.60
C ALA A 254 16.34 6.25 -14.56
N ALA A 255 15.53 6.52 -13.53
CA ALA A 255 15.19 5.52 -12.52
C ALA A 255 14.29 4.39 -13.06
N LEU A 256 13.43 4.69 -14.04
CA LEU A 256 12.68 3.65 -14.75
C LEU A 256 13.61 2.74 -15.55
N ASP A 257 14.62 3.30 -16.22
CA ASP A 257 15.58 2.55 -17.03
C ASP A 257 16.50 1.68 -16.15
N VAL A 258 16.86 2.13 -14.94
CA VAL A 258 17.54 1.29 -13.92
C VAL A 258 16.68 0.09 -13.54
N CYS A 259 15.40 0.30 -13.23
CA CYS A 259 14.47 -0.78 -12.89
C CYS A 259 14.26 -1.74 -14.06
N ARG A 260 14.14 -1.21 -15.29
CA ARG A 260 14.04 -1.99 -16.52
C ARG A 260 15.27 -2.86 -16.74
N ALA A 261 16.47 -2.28 -16.66
CA ALA A 261 17.72 -3.01 -16.81
C ALA A 261 17.84 -4.12 -15.76
N PHE A 262 17.51 -3.84 -14.49
CA PHE A 262 17.53 -4.84 -13.42
C PHE A 262 16.58 -6.02 -13.67
N LEU A 263 15.38 -5.76 -14.18
CA LEU A 263 14.39 -6.79 -14.52
C LEU A 263 14.80 -7.60 -15.76
N GLN A 264 15.46 -6.98 -16.73
CA GLN A 264 15.81 -7.60 -18.02
C GLN A 264 17.22 -8.22 -18.03
N GLU A 265 18.05 -7.95 -17.03
CA GLU A 265 19.36 -8.58 -16.84
C GLU A 265 19.23 -10.12 -16.92
N ASP A 266 20.22 -10.78 -17.52
CA ASP A 266 20.25 -12.22 -17.80
C ASP A 266 18.97 -12.76 -18.45
N GLU A 267 18.42 -12.02 -19.43
CA GLU A 267 17.16 -12.37 -20.09
C GLU A 267 16.02 -12.61 -19.08
N GLY A 268 16.04 -11.84 -17.98
CA GLY A 268 15.08 -11.94 -16.88
C GLY A 268 15.10 -13.27 -16.11
N ASP A 269 16.14 -14.09 -16.23
CA ASP A 269 16.28 -15.34 -15.48
C ASP A 269 16.85 -15.11 -14.07
N GLY A 270 16.29 -15.79 -13.06
CA GLY A 270 16.78 -15.68 -11.68
C GLY A 270 16.40 -14.38 -10.95
N VAL A 271 15.37 -13.67 -11.43
CA VAL A 271 14.78 -12.51 -10.75
C VAL A 271 13.45 -12.84 -10.07
N ILE A 272 13.21 -12.26 -8.90
CA ILE A 272 11.94 -12.32 -8.17
C ILE A 272 11.56 -10.94 -7.64
N MET A 273 10.28 -10.61 -7.69
CA MET A 273 9.75 -9.40 -7.04
C MET A 273 9.19 -9.74 -5.67
N VAL A 274 9.64 -9.03 -4.62
CA VAL A 274 9.11 -9.17 -3.25
C VAL A 274 8.50 -7.85 -2.83
N THR A 275 7.21 -7.86 -2.52
CA THR A 275 6.45 -6.64 -2.20
C THR A 275 5.68 -6.76 -0.90
N ASP A 276 5.70 -5.69 -0.11
CA ASP A 276 4.90 -5.52 1.10
C ASP A 276 4.19 -4.17 1.09
N PRO A 277 3.13 -4.03 0.28
CA PRO A 277 2.44 -2.77 0.13
C PRO A 277 1.59 -2.44 1.37
N PRO A 278 1.28 -1.17 1.62
CA PRO A 278 0.54 -0.78 2.82
C PRO A 278 -0.87 -1.40 2.81
N PHE A 279 -1.22 -2.16 3.85
CA PHE A 279 -2.43 -3.02 3.89
C PHE A 279 -3.75 -2.29 3.78
N GLY A 280 -3.76 -1.01 4.16
CA GLY A 280 -4.93 -0.19 3.91
C GLY A 280 -5.25 -0.14 2.42
N GLY A 281 -4.19 -0.08 1.59
CA GLY A 281 -4.13 0.16 0.15
C GLY A 281 -5.27 -0.42 -0.68
N LEU A 282 -5.62 0.25 -1.77
CA LEU A 282 -6.55 -0.34 -2.73
C LEU A 282 -5.78 -1.42 -3.51
N VAL A 283 -6.22 -2.67 -3.35
CA VAL A 283 -5.59 -3.86 -3.96
C VAL A 283 -5.53 -3.76 -5.49
N GLU A 284 -6.53 -3.16 -6.11
CA GLU A 284 -6.64 -3.08 -7.56
C GLU A 284 -5.58 -2.17 -8.22
N PRO A 285 -5.36 -0.91 -7.78
CA PRO A 285 -4.21 -0.12 -8.23
C PRO A 285 -2.85 -0.80 -8.04
N LEU A 286 -2.66 -1.52 -6.92
CA LEU A 286 -1.43 -2.30 -6.69
C LEU A 286 -1.26 -3.39 -7.74
N ALA A 287 -2.30 -4.18 -7.99
CA ALA A 287 -2.28 -5.23 -8.99
C ALA A 287 -1.99 -4.69 -10.40
N ILE A 288 -2.54 -3.54 -10.77
CA ILE A 288 -2.27 -2.88 -12.06
C ILE A 288 -0.80 -2.44 -12.16
N THR A 289 -0.27 -1.86 -11.09
CA THR A 289 1.14 -1.46 -11.04
C THR A 289 2.08 -2.66 -11.11
N PHE A 290 1.76 -3.76 -10.43
CA PHE A 290 2.53 -5.01 -10.54
C PHE A 290 2.46 -5.58 -11.96
N LYS A 291 1.32 -5.52 -12.65
CA LYS A 291 1.21 -5.90 -14.07
C LYS A 291 2.09 -5.04 -14.98
N LYS A 292 2.28 -3.75 -14.68
CA LYS A 292 3.24 -2.90 -15.42
C LYS A 292 4.69 -3.33 -15.20
N LEU A 293 5.09 -3.68 -13.98
CA LEU A 293 6.43 -4.23 -13.71
C LEU A 293 6.64 -5.58 -14.41
N ILE A 294 5.63 -6.46 -14.40
CA ILE A 294 5.65 -7.72 -15.15
C ILE A 294 5.79 -7.45 -16.66
N ALA A 295 5.12 -6.43 -17.21
CA ALA A 295 5.24 -6.08 -18.61
C ALA A 295 6.67 -5.63 -18.98
N ILE A 296 7.30 -4.80 -18.14
CA ILE A 296 8.71 -4.39 -18.33
C ILE A 296 9.64 -5.61 -18.34
N TRP A 297 9.44 -6.57 -17.42
CA TRP A 297 10.20 -7.82 -17.41
C TRP A 297 9.98 -8.66 -18.67
N LYS A 298 8.73 -8.75 -19.16
CA LYS A 298 8.38 -9.50 -20.38
C LYS A 298 8.97 -8.91 -21.67
N GLU A 299 9.16 -7.59 -21.73
CA GLU A 299 9.76 -6.92 -22.90
C GLU A 299 11.19 -7.40 -23.19
N GLY A 300 11.92 -7.89 -22.18
CA GLY A 300 13.27 -8.43 -22.34
C GLY A 300 13.35 -9.92 -22.66
N GLN A 301 12.21 -10.61 -22.82
CA GLN A 301 12.16 -12.06 -23.05
C GLN A 301 12.18 -12.42 -24.54
N SER A 302 12.86 -13.52 -24.89
CA SER A 302 12.77 -14.15 -26.21
C SER A 302 11.40 -14.83 -26.42
N GLN A 303 11.01 -15.05 -27.69
CA GLN A 303 9.69 -15.62 -28.05
C GLN A 303 9.42 -17.00 -27.42
N ASP A 304 10.46 -17.78 -27.13
CA ASP A 304 10.38 -19.12 -26.53
C ASP A 304 9.94 -19.09 -25.04
N ASN A 305 10.06 -17.94 -24.36
CA ASN A 305 9.71 -17.78 -22.94
C ASN A 305 8.29 -17.22 -22.71
N SER A 306 7.41 -17.21 -23.72
CA SER A 306 6.07 -16.61 -23.64
C SER A 306 5.18 -17.16 -22.51
N HIS A 307 5.43 -18.40 -22.07
CA HIS A 307 4.70 -19.05 -20.99
C HIS A 307 5.22 -18.75 -19.58
N LYS A 308 6.42 -18.15 -19.43
CA LYS A 308 6.98 -17.85 -18.11
C LYS A 308 6.33 -16.59 -17.52
N GLU A 309 6.03 -16.66 -16.22
CA GLU A 309 5.58 -15.52 -15.43
C GLU A 309 6.70 -15.09 -14.48
N LEU A 310 6.85 -13.78 -14.29
CA LEU A 310 7.76 -13.23 -13.28
C LEU A 310 7.43 -13.86 -11.91
N PRO A 311 8.40 -14.49 -11.22
CA PRO A 311 8.20 -14.96 -9.85
C PRO A 311 7.92 -13.79 -8.91
N ILE A 312 6.88 -13.92 -8.08
CA ILE A 312 6.45 -12.84 -7.17
C ILE A 312 6.14 -13.40 -5.78
N PHE A 313 6.62 -12.70 -4.75
CA PHE A 313 6.11 -12.77 -3.38
C PHE A 313 5.35 -11.50 -3.06
N TRP A 314 4.02 -11.60 -3.04
CA TRP A 314 3.15 -10.53 -2.56
C TRP A 314 2.78 -10.82 -1.10
N ILE A 315 3.40 -10.07 -0.19
CA ILE A 315 3.17 -10.16 1.24
C ILE A 315 1.95 -9.31 1.58
N PHE A 316 0.87 -9.95 2.05
CA PHE A 316 -0.40 -9.25 2.29
C PHE A 316 -1.31 -10.03 3.26
N PRO A 317 -2.33 -9.41 3.87
CA PRO A 317 -3.21 -10.10 4.80
C PRO A 317 -4.08 -11.18 4.12
N TYR A 318 -4.23 -12.34 4.77
CA TYR A 318 -4.88 -13.54 4.19
C TYR A 318 -6.33 -13.31 3.73
N PHE A 319 -7.04 -12.34 4.32
CA PHE A 319 -8.44 -12.06 4.00
C PHE A 319 -8.61 -11.36 2.65
N PHE A 320 -7.53 -10.93 2.00
CA PHE A 320 -7.52 -10.39 0.64
C PHE A 320 -7.27 -11.43 -0.45
N GLU A 321 -7.06 -12.71 -0.10
CA GLU A 321 -6.78 -13.79 -1.08
C GLU A 321 -7.73 -13.77 -2.27
N SER A 322 -9.05 -13.72 -2.04
CA SER A 322 -10.03 -13.72 -3.14
C SER A 322 -9.86 -12.55 -4.11
N ARG A 323 -9.40 -11.38 -3.63
CA ARG A 323 -9.14 -10.23 -4.51
C ARG A 323 -7.81 -10.37 -5.24
N ILE A 324 -6.78 -10.86 -4.56
CA ILE A 324 -5.46 -11.10 -5.16
C ILE A 324 -5.58 -12.13 -6.29
N CYS A 325 -6.20 -13.29 -6.04
CA CYS A 325 -6.38 -14.34 -7.02
C CYS A 325 -7.29 -13.93 -8.19
N GLN A 326 -8.17 -12.94 -8.02
CA GLN A 326 -8.93 -12.37 -9.13
C GLN A 326 -8.02 -11.64 -10.13
N PHE A 327 -6.97 -10.96 -9.66
CA PHE A 327 -6.02 -10.27 -10.54
C PHE A 327 -4.89 -11.17 -11.02
N PHE A 328 -4.48 -12.14 -10.19
CA PHE A 328 -3.41 -13.10 -10.45
C PHE A 328 -3.88 -14.53 -10.13
N PRO A 329 -4.55 -15.21 -11.08
CA PRO A 329 -5.10 -16.54 -10.85
C PRO A 329 -4.06 -17.63 -10.56
N SER A 330 -2.81 -17.42 -10.97
CA SER A 330 -1.69 -18.33 -10.68
C SER A 330 -1.20 -18.26 -9.23
N PHE A 331 -1.64 -17.26 -8.46
CA PHE A 331 -1.16 -17.07 -7.09
C PHE A 331 -1.86 -18.01 -6.12
N ALA A 332 -1.06 -18.59 -5.23
CA ALA A 332 -1.53 -19.33 -4.08
C ALA A 332 -0.89 -18.79 -2.79
N MET A 333 -1.60 -18.98 -1.68
CA MET A 333 -1.19 -18.47 -0.37
C MET A 333 -0.37 -19.53 0.39
N LEU A 334 0.79 -19.13 0.88
CA LEU A 334 1.60 -19.92 1.81
C LEU A 334 1.06 -19.79 3.24
N ASP A 335 1.26 -20.83 4.05
CA ASP A 335 0.85 -20.82 5.47
C ASP A 335 1.80 -20.00 6.37
N TYR A 336 2.94 -19.57 5.84
CA TYR A 336 3.95 -18.82 6.60
C TYR A 336 3.40 -17.50 7.14
N GLN A 337 3.52 -17.33 8.45
CA GLN A 337 3.06 -16.15 9.18
C GLN A 337 4.17 -15.11 9.22
N VAL A 338 4.04 -14.08 8.39
CA VAL A 338 4.99 -12.96 8.32
C VAL A 338 4.86 -12.10 9.58
N ASP A 339 5.94 -11.98 10.35
CA ASP A 339 5.98 -11.22 11.61
C ASP A 339 6.64 -9.85 11.44
N TYR A 340 6.21 -8.86 12.24
CA TYR A 340 6.60 -7.44 12.14
C TYR A 340 7.04 -6.85 13.48
N ASP A 341 8.09 -6.03 13.46
CA ASP A 341 8.68 -5.44 14.67
C ASP A 341 7.88 -4.27 15.26
N ASN A 342 7.00 -3.64 14.48
CA ASN A 342 6.37 -2.38 14.89
C ASN A 342 4.85 -2.33 14.68
N HIS A 343 4.16 -3.48 14.59
CA HIS A 343 2.70 -3.50 14.50
C HIS A 343 1.99 -4.28 15.60
N ALA A 344 1.20 -3.58 16.44
CA ALA A 344 0.50 -4.14 17.60
C ALA A 344 -0.48 -5.30 17.29
N LEU A 345 -1.03 -5.39 16.07
CA LEU A 345 -1.94 -6.48 15.67
C LEU A 345 -1.26 -7.58 14.83
N TYR A 346 0.00 -7.38 14.42
CA TYR A 346 0.76 -8.29 13.55
C TYR A 346 2.08 -8.75 14.19
N LYS A 347 2.09 -8.82 15.54
CA LYS A 347 3.20 -9.30 16.35
C LYS A 347 2.89 -10.64 16.99
N HIS A 348 3.89 -11.50 17.12
CA HIS A 348 3.86 -12.64 18.04
C HIS A 348 4.02 -12.14 19.50
N GLY A 349 3.04 -12.37 20.40
CA GLY A 349 3.17 -11.90 21.79
C GLY A 349 1.98 -12.15 22.71
N LYS A 350 2.19 -11.93 24.03
CA LYS A 350 1.21 -12.12 25.11
C LYS A 350 0.10 -11.05 25.16
N THR A 351 0.32 -9.89 24.56
CA THR A 351 -0.63 -8.77 24.49
C THR A 351 -0.90 -8.42 23.02
N GLY A 352 -1.90 -9.07 22.42
CA GLY A 352 -2.27 -8.94 21.01
C GLY A 352 -2.93 -10.20 20.45
N ARG A 353 -3.19 -10.25 19.13
CA ARG A 353 -3.56 -11.52 18.46
C ARG A 353 -2.36 -12.46 18.55
N LYS A 354 -2.56 -13.71 18.97
CA LYS A 354 -1.49 -14.73 19.08
C LYS A 354 -0.72 -15.02 17.77
N GLN A 355 -1.25 -14.60 16.62
CA GLN A 355 -0.73 -14.93 15.28
C GLN A 355 -0.91 -13.75 14.31
N SER A 356 0.10 -13.49 13.48
CA SER A 356 0.02 -12.50 12.40
C SER A 356 -1.02 -12.96 11.36
N PRO A 357 -1.83 -12.07 10.77
CA PRO A 357 -2.71 -12.35 9.64
C PRO A 357 -2.05 -12.15 8.28
N VAL A 358 -0.77 -11.73 8.24
CA VAL A 358 -0.05 -11.47 6.99
C VAL A 358 0.57 -12.78 6.48
N ARG A 359 0.37 -13.07 5.19
CA ARG A 359 0.85 -14.27 4.50
C ARG A 359 1.59 -13.87 3.25
N ILE A 360 2.26 -14.83 2.63
CA ILE A 360 2.93 -14.68 1.34
C ILE A 360 2.03 -15.29 0.26
N PHE A 361 1.68 -14.51 -0.76
CA PHE A 361 1.03 -14.97 -1.97
C PHE A 361 2.07 -15.09 -3.09
N THR A 362 2.08 -16.20 -3.81
CA THR A 362 3.09 -16.45 -4.83
C THR A 362 2.57 -17.31 -5.98
N ASN A 363 3.13 -17.11 -7.17
CA ASN A 363 2.98 -18.01 -8.32
C ASN A 363 4.03 -19.14 -8.35
N ILE A 364 4.96 -19.19 -7.38
CA ILE A 364 5.90 -20.30 -7.24
C ILE A 364 5.15 -21.55 -6.74
N PRO A 365 5.40 -22.74 -7.32
CA PRO A 365 4.77 -23.98 -6.85
C PRO A 365 5.05 -24.24 -5.36
N LEU A 366 3.99 -24.45 -4.58
CA LEU A 366 4.06 -24.48 -3.11
C LEU A 366 4.91 -25.65 -2.56
N HIS A 367 5.08 -26.74 -3.33
CA HIS A 367 5.95 -27.86 -2.95
C HIS A 367 7.44 -27.49 -2.95
N LYS A 368 7.84 -26.45 -3.69
CA LYS A 368 9.22 -25.95 -3.72
C LYS A 368 9.53 -25.03 -2.55
N VAL A 369 8.51 -24.52 -1.86
CA VAL A 369 8.69 -23.58 -0.75
C VAL A 369 8.71 -24.35 0.58
N ILE A 370 9.90 -24.49 1.15
CA ILE A 370 10.12 -25.15 2.43
C ILE A 370 9.92 -24.13 3.55
N LEU A 371 9.02 -24.44 4.49
CA LEU A 371 8.82 -23.63 5.69
C LEU A 371 9.57 -24.22 6.89
N PRO A 372 10.07 -23.38 7.81
CA PRO A 372 10.99 -23.80 8.87
C PRO A 372 10.28 -24.63 9.94
N THR A 373 10.68 -25.89 10.11
CA THR A 373 10.01 -26.84 11.02
C THR A 373 10.13 -26.45 12.49
N GLU A 374 11.25 -25.83 12.85
CA GLU A 374 11.56 -25.25 14.16
C GLU A 374 10.59 -24.14 14.58
N GLU A 375 9.86 -23.57 13.63
CA GLU A 375 8.83 -22.56 13.88
C GLU A 375 7.41 -23.14 13.99
N GLY A 376 7.27 -24.46 13.96
CA GLY A 376 5.97 -25.12 14.03
C GLY A 376 5.26 -25.22 12.67
N TYR A 377 6.02 -25.46 11.60
CA TYR A 377 5.48 -25.85 10.29
C TYR A 377 5.78 -27.33 9.99
N ARG A 378 4.91 -27.96 9.19
CA ARG A 378 5.05 -29.36 8.75
C ARG A 378 4.66 -29.49 7.28
N PHE A 379 5.22 -30.47 6.60
CA PHE A 379 4.79 -30.80 5.24
C PHE A 379 3.47 -31.57 5.25
N CYS A 380 2.53 -31.19 4.39
CA CYS A 380 1.31 -31.95 4.12
C CYS A 380 1.47 -32.74 2.81
N PRO A 381 1.54 -34.08 2.85
CA PRO A 381 1.76 -34.89 1.64
C PRO A 381 0.54 -34.89 0.70
N LEU A 382 -0.68 -34.71 1.21
CA LEU A 382 -1.89 -34.68 0.38
C LEU A 382 -1.99 -33.37 -0.41
N CYS A 383 -1.66 -32.24 0.21
CA CYS A 383 -1.67 -30.93 -0.44
C CYS A 383 -0.36 -30.56 -1.14
N GLN A 384 0.72 -31.35 -0.95
CA GLN A 384 2.06 -31.08 -1.46
C GLN A 384 2.55 -29.67 -1.11
N ARG A 385 2.41 -29.27 0.15
CA ARG A 385 2.86 -27.96 0.65
C ARG A 385 3.11 -27.98 2.15
N TYR A 386 3.91 -27.04 2.64
CA TYR A 386 4.08 -26.81 4.06
C TYR A 386 2.88 -26.05 4.66
N VAL A 387 2.50 -26.45 5.86
CA VAL A 387 1.35 -25.93 6.62
C VAL A 387 1.74 -25.69 8.07
N SER A 388 1.00 -24.82 8.76
CA SER A 388 1.16 -24.69 10.22
C SER A 388 0.84 -26.01 10.92
N LEU A 389 1.56 -26.32 12.00
CA LEU A 389 1.38 -27.55 12.80
C LEU A 389 -0.08 -27.76 13.23
N GLU A 390 -0.77 -26.68 13.60
CA GLU A 390 -2.16 -26.67 14.06
C GLU A 390 -3.19 -26.75 12.92
N ASN A 391 -2.79 -26.46 11.67
CA ASN A 391 -3.65 -26.54 10.50
C ASN A 391 -3.84 -28.01 10.09
N GLN A 392 -5.05 -28.53 10.31
CA GLN A 392 -5.39 -29.91 9.95
C GLN A 392 -5.94 -30.00 8.53
N HIS A 393 -5.56 -31.07 7.82
CA HIS A 393 -6.10 -31.36 6.48
C HIS A 393 -7.57 -31.73 6.62
N CYS A 394 -8.43 -31.10 5.82
CA CYS A 394 -9.83 -31.50 5.72
C CYS A 394 -9.98 -32.49 4.56
N GLU A 395 -10.33 -33.73 4.87
CA GLU A 395 -10.56 -34.79 3.86
C GLU A 395 -11.73 -34.45 2.93
N HIS A 396 -12.79 -33.83 3.44
CA HIS A 396 -13.96 -33.45 2.65
C HIS A 396 -13.71 -32.30 1.66
N CYS A 397 -12.83 -31.36 2.02
CA CYS A 397 -12.41 -30.27 1.13
C CYS A 397 -11.13 -30.60 0.34
N ASN A 398 -10.50 -31.73 0.66
CA ASN A 398 -9.16 -32.10 0.22
C ASN A 398 -8.12 -30.97 0.32
N SER A 399 -8.13 -30.23 1.44
CA SER A 399 -7.26 -29.07 1.63
C SER A 399 -7.02 -28.75 3.11
N CYS A 400 -5.82 -28.25 3.43
CA CYS A 400 -5.50 -27.63 4.72
C CYS A 400 -6.03 -26.18 4.77
N THR A 401 -7.31 -26.03 5.12
CA THR A 401 -8.04 -24.77 4.92
C THR A 401 -7.84 -23.69 5.98
N SER A 402 -7.20 -24.01 7.12
CA SER A 402 -7.05 -23.01 8.19
C SER A 402 -6.11 -21.89 7.77
N LYS A 403 -6.55 -20.64 7.92
CA LYS A 403 -5.76 -19.45 7.57
C LYS A 403 -5.17 -18.74 8.78
N ASP A 404 -5.71 -19.00 9.96
CA ASP A 404 -5.33 -18.37 11.23
C ASP A 404 -4.74 -19.36 12.24
N GLY A 405 -4.17 -20.46 11.73
CA GLY A 405 -3.52 -21.53 12.50
C GLY A 405 -4.49 -22.43 13.27
N ARG A 406 -5.65 -21.94 13.67
CA ARG A 406 -6.62 -22.69 14.48
C ARG A 406 -7.23 -23.87 13.71
N LYS A 407 -7.69 -24.90 14.42
CA LYS A 407 -8.44 -26.00 13.79
C LYS A 407 -9.79 -25.50 13.26
N TRP A 408 -9.98 -25.44 11.95
CA TRP A 408 -11.26 -25.09 11.34
C TRP A 408 -12.18 -26.30 11.28
N LYS A 409 -13.50 -26.07 11.27
CA LYS A 409 -14.51 -27.13 11.15
C LYS A 409 -15.12 -27.14 9.76
N HIS A 410 -15.38 -28.33 9.22
CA HIS A 410 -16.08 -28.48 7.96
C HIS A 410 -17.58 -28.29 8.14
N CYS A 411 -18.21 -27.47 7.30
CA CYS A 411 -19.67 -27.40 7.20
C CYS A 411 -20.13 -28.16 5.96
N PHE A 412 -20.82 -29.28 6.16
CA PHE A 412 -21.32 -30.14 5.08
C PHE A 412 -22.38 -29.45 4.21
N LEU A 413 -23.21 -28.60 4.81
CA LEU A 413 -24.25 -27.85 4.09
C LEU A 413 -23.65 -26.81 3.15
N CYS A 414 -22.60 -26.10 3.59
CA CYS A 414 -21.89 -25.13 2.76
C CYS A 414 -20.76 -25.74 1.94
N ARG A 415 -20.43 -27.02 2.15
CA ARG A 415 -19.29 -27.74 1.55
C ARG A 415 -17.96 -26.99 1.65
N LYS A 416 -17.73 -26.34 2.79
CA LYS A 416 -16.52 -25.55 3.05
C LYS A 416 -16.13 -25.58 4.51
N CYS A 417 -14.84 -25.43 4.78
CA CYS A 417 -14.34 -25.22 6.13
C CYS A 417 -14.56 -23.77 6.57
N VAL A 418 -14.94 -23.61 7.83
CA VAL A 418 -15.16 -22.31 8.47
C VAL A 418 -14.47 -22.24 9.82
N LYS A 419 -14.29 -21.03 10.34
CA LYS A 419 -13.75 -20.79 11.67
C LYS A 419 -14.61 -21.50 12.74
N PRO A 420 -14.02 -21.95 13.86
CA PRO A 420 -14.76 -22.61 14.94
C PRO A 420 -15.94 -21.80 15.48
N SER A 421 -15.78 -20.47 15.55
CA SER A 421 -16.79 -19.52 16.05
C SER A 421 -17.95 -19.30 15.09
N TRP A 422 -17.89 -19.81 13.86
CA TRP A 422 -18.96 -19.64 12.89
C TRP A 422 -19.99 -20.75 13.03
N ILE A 423 -21.27 -20.43 12.85
CA ILE A 423 -22.38 -21.39 12.85
C ILE A 423 -23.09 -21.35 11.50
N HIS A 424 -23.67 -22.48 11.08
CA HIS A 424 -24.51 -22.51 9.89
C HIS A 424 -25.89 -21.96 10.25
N CYS A 425 -26.31 -20.88 9.61
CA CYS A 425 -27.63 -20.31 9.82
C CYS A 425 -28.63 -20.97 8.86
N SER A 426 -29.67 -21.60 9.39
CA SER A 426 -30.74 -22.24 8.61
C SER A 426 -31.56 -21.23 7.80
N ILE A 427 -31.71 -20.00 8.30
CA ILE A 427 -32.47 -18.93 7.64
C ILE A 427 -31.67 -18.38 6.45
N CYS A 428 -30.37 -18.12 6.65
CA CYS A 428 -29.53 -17.54 5.61
C CYS A 428 -28.97 -18.57 4.62
N GLY A 429 -28.96 -19.85 4.98
CA GLY A 429 -28.37 -20.92 4.16
C GLY A 429 -26.85 -20.85 4.04
N HIS A 430 -26.17 -20.10 4.91
CA HIS A 430 -24.71 -19.98 4.91
C HIS A 430 -24.13 -19.90 6.32
N CYS A 431 -22.85 -20.27 6.46
CA CYS A 431 -22.12 -20.05 7.70
C CYS A 431 -21.84 -18.56 7.94
N ALA A 432 -22.02 -18.11 9.18
CA ALA A 432 -21.75 -16.76 9.64
C ALA A 432 -21.31 -16.78 11.12
N VAL A 433 -20.90 -15.63 11.66
CA VAL A 433 -20.66 -15.46 13.11
C VAL A 433 -21.97 -15.63 13.88
N ALA A 434 -21.94 -16.05 15.14
CA ALA A 434 -23.14 -16.29 15.95
C ALA A 434 -24.12 -15.09 15.92
N ASP A 435 -23.63 -13.88 16.21
CA ASP A 435 -24.41 -12.65 16.26
C ASP A 435 -24.51 -11.95 14.90
N HIS A 436 -24.92 -12.68 13.86
CA HIS A 436 -25.11 -12.10 12.53
C HIS A 436 -26.56 -11.67 12.28
N SER A 437 -26.75 -10.62 11.48
CA SER A 437 -28.07 -10.18 11.07
C SER A 437 -28.60 -11.02 9.91
N CYS A 438 -29.62 -11.85 10.18
CA CYS A 438 -30.31 -12.63 9.14
C CYS A 438 -31.14 -11.77 8.18
N ALA A 439 -31.45 -10.53 8.57
CA ALA A 439 -32.29 -9.59 7.83
C ALA A 439 -31.52 -8.69 6.82
N GLY A 440 -30.26 -9.00 6.51
CA GLY A 440 -29.43 -8.20 5.59
C GLY A 440 -29.90 -8.28 4.12
N PRO A 441 -29.72 -7.23 3.31
CA PRO A 441 -30.21 -7.17 1.93
C PRO A 441 -29.60 -8.30 1.10
N ARG A 442 -30.43 -8.99 0.31
CA ARG A 442 -29.96 -9.98 -0.67
C ARG A 442 -28.84 -9.33 -1.49
N ALA A 443 -27.65 -9.92 -1.47
CA ALA A 443 -26.49 -9.42 -2.21
C ALA A 443 -26.75 -9.51 -3.72
N GLY A 444 -27.47 -8.53 -4.25
CA GLY A 444 -27.73 -8.35 -5.66
C GLY A 444 -26.70 -7.44 -6.31
N CYS A 445 -26.58 -7.53 -7.62
CA CYS A 445 -25.87 -6.60 -8.45
C CYS A 445 -26.33 -5.17 -8.16
N PHE A 446 -25.41 -4.31 -7.72
CA PHE A 446 -25.72 -2.91 -7.41
C PHE A 446 -26.18 -2.07 -8.61
N ILE A 447 -26.07 -2.60 -9.83
CA ILE A 447 -26.52 -1.92 -11.06
C ILE A 447 -27.96 -2.31 -11.42
N CYS A 448 -28.35 -3.58 -11.27
CA CYS A 448 -29.66 -4.07 -11.74
C CYS A 448 -30.49 -4.80 -10.66
N GLY A 449 -29.98 -4.95 -9.45
CA GLY A 449 -30.65 -5.61 -8.33
C GLY A 449 -30.63 -7.14 -8.35
N ASN A 450 -30.20 -7.80 -9.45
CA ASN A 450 -30.22 -9.27 -9.56
C ASN A 450 -29.20 -9.96 -8.66
N SER A 451 -29.61 -11.03 -7.99
CA SER A 451 -28.78 -11.86 -7.10
C SER A 451 -27.68 -12.68 -7.78
N ASP A 452 -27.78 -12.89 -9.10
CA ASP A 452 -27.05 -13.96 -9.78
C ASP A 452 -25.65 -13.55 -10.24
N HIS A 453 -25.30 -12.27 -10.12
CA HIS A 453 -23.98 -11.77 -10.50
C HIS A 453 -23.54 -10.60 -9.63
N LYS A 454 -22.22 -10.47 -9.47
CA LYS A 454 -21.61 -9.27 -8.88
C LYS A 454 -21.56 -8.15 -9.92
N ARG A 455 -21.47 -6.90 -9.46
CA ARG A 455 -21.45 -5.70 -10.31
C ARG A 455 -20.44 -5.76 -11.46
N SER A 456 -19.26 -6.34 -11.22
CA SER A 456 -18.16 -6.49 -12.22
C SER A 456 -18.53 -7.32 -13.45
N THR A 457 -19.62 -8.08 -13.36
CA THR A 457 -20.12 -9.00 -14.39
C THR A 457 -21.54 -8.63 -14.83
N CYS A 458 -21.99 -7.41 -14.53
CA CYS A 458 -23.35 -6.99 -14.86
C CYS A 458 -23.51 -6.65 -16.35
N PRO A 459 -24.42 -7.30 -17.09
CA PRO A 459 -24.64 -7.02 -18.52
C PRO A 459 -25.11 -5.58 -18.78
N ASN A 460 -25.70 -4.90 -17.78
CA ASN A 460 -26.15 -3.51 -17.88
C ASN A 460 -25.01 -2.48 -17.76
N THR A 461 -23.75 -2.89 -17.58
CA THR A 461 -22.61 -1.95 -17.57
C THR A 461 -22.38 -1.26 -18.93
N CYS A 462 -22.88 -1.82 -20.05
CA CYS A 462 -22.66 -1.28 -21.39
C CYS A 462 -23.72 -0.26 -21.86
N LEU A 463 -24.87 -0.12 -21.20
CA LEU A 463 -25.99 0.68 -21.74
C LEU A 463 -25.95 2.18 -21.40
N SER A 464 -25.03 2.65 -20.54
CA SER A 464 -24.92 4.07 -20.18
C SER A 464 -24.15 4.93 -21.19
N ARG A 465 -23.69 4.35 -22.32
CA ARG A 465 -22.94 5.09 -23.35
C ARG A 465 -23.79 5.89 -24.35
N GLY A 466 -25.12 5.92 -24.21
CA GLY A 466 -25.99 6.41 -25.28
C GLY A 466 -27.20 7.25 -24.87
N ALA A 467 -27.14 8.11 -23.85
CA ALA A 467 -28.27 9.01 -23.57
C ALA A 467 -27.86 10.28 -22.82
N ASN A 468 -27.08 11.17 -23.46
CA ASN A 468 -26.92 12.55 -22.98
C ASN A 468 -26.88 13.55 -24.14
N LYS A 469 -27.87 13.44 -25.04
CA LYS A 469 -28.19 14.47 -26.04
C LYS A 469 -29.69 14.80 -26.03
N ALA A 470 -30.30 15.08 -24.87
CA ALA A 470 -31.69 15.57 -24.84
C ALA A 470 -32.13 16.27 -23.54
N VAL A 471 -31.29 17.07 -22.86
CA VAL A 471 -31.80 18.04 -21.86
C VAL A 471 -31.09 19.39 -22.02
N ARG A 472 -31.15 19.93 -23.23
CA ARG A 472 -30.95 21.36 -23.52
C ARG A 472 -32.26 21.89 -24.08
N LYS A 473 -33.18 22.30 -23.20
CA LYS A 473 -34.28 23.28 -23.42
C LYS A 473 -35.34 23.14 -22.31
N GLN A 474 -35.08 23.74 -21.14
CA GLN A 474 -36.10 24.38 -20.30
C GLN A 474 -35.47 24.90 -18.99
N LYS A 475 -34.92 26.12 -19.05
CA LYS A 475 -35.03 27.17 -18.02
C LYS A 475 -34.18 28.38 -18.43
N GLN A 476 -34.54 28.99 -19.55
CA GLN A 476 -34.36 30.43 -19.75
C GLN A 476 -35.75 31.01 -19.94
N ARG A 477 -36.28 31.62 -18.88
CA ARG A 477 -37.29 32.69 -18.89
C ARG A 477 -37.62 33.09 -17.46
N LYS A 478 -36.86 34.05 -16.94
CA LYS A 478 -37.35 35.18 -16.14
C LYS A 478 -36.23 36.22 -16.08
N SER A 479 -36.26 37.08 -17.09
CA SER A 479 -35.59 38.39 -17.10
C SER A 479 -36.62 39.41 -16.62
N ASN A 480 -36.24 40.26 -15.66
CA ASN A 480 -36.68 41.66 -15.55
C ASN A 480 -35.43 42.41 -15.05
N LYS A 481 -34.68 43.08 -15.93
CA LYS A 481 -34.84 44.44 -16.49
C LYS A 481 -34.33 45.55 -15.54
N MET A 482 -33.07 45.89 -15.78
CA MET A 482 -32.39 47.20 -15.82
C MET A 482 -32.80 48.34 -14.85
N LYS A 483 -31.79 48.97 -14.26
CA LYS A 483 -31.39 50.35 -14.63
C LYS A 483 -29.93 50.64 -14.21
N MET A 484 -29.14 51.08 -15.19
CA MET A 484 -27.89 51.82 -15.04
C MET A 484 -28.18 53.30 -15.33
N GLU A 485 -27.52 54.20 -14.61
CA GLU A 485 -26.87 55.45 -15.08
C GLU A 485 -26.40 56.21 -13.82
N ALA A 486 -25.10 56.29 -13.54
CA ALA A 486 -24.07 57.18 -14.10
C ALA A 486 -24.11 58.61 -13.52
N THR A 487 -23.22 58.92 -12.56
CA THR A 487 -22.65 60.28 -12.45
C THR A 487 -21.32 60.32 -11.68
N LYS A 488 -20.32 60.86 -12.40
CA LYS A 488 -19.14 61.66 -12.02
C LYS A 488 -18.62 61.66 -10.55
N GLY A 489 -17.35 61.27 -10.43
CA GLY A 489 -16.22 62.07 -9.92
C GLY A 489 -16.27 62.66 -8.50
N GLN A 490 -15.33 62.26 -7.64
CA GLN A 490 -14.33 63.13 -6.99
C GLN A 490 -13.47 62.38 -5.96
N SER A 491 -12.25 62.87 -5.80
CA SER A 491 -11.19 62.46 -4.87
C SER A 491 -11.46 62.86 -3.42
N MET A 492 -11.04 62.05 -2.43
CA MET A 492 -10.03 62.41 -1.41
C MET A 492 -9.93 61.38 -0.27
N ASN A 493 -8.69 60.96 -0.02
CA ASN A 493 -7.95 60.72 1.24
C ASN A 493 -8.60 60.16 2.54
N GLN A 494 -7.91 59.10 3.01
CA GLN A 494 -7.49 58.76 4.38
C GLN A 494 -8.53 58.66 5.52
N THR A 495 -8.67 57.47 6.12
CA THR A 495 -8.17 57.21 7.50
C THR A 495 -8.23 55.73 7.90
N SER A 496 -7.25 55.35 8.71
CA SER A 496 -6.99 54.07 9.38
C SER A 496 -8.04 53.66 10.41
N VAL A 497 -8.41 52.37 10.51
CA VAL A 497 -8.68 51.68 11.80
C VAL A 497 -8.46 50.15 11.70
N ILE A 498 -7.69 49.65 12.67
CA ILE A 498 -7.35 48.28 13.04
C ILE A 498 -8.57 47.39 13.34
N ARG A 499 -8.59 46.11 12.91
CA ARG A 499 -9.41 45.07 13.56
C ARG A 499 -8.64 43.76 13.83
N ARG A 500 -8.76 43.36 15.10
CA ARG A 500 -8.07 42.30 15.86
C ARG A 500 -8.39 40.87 15.39
N LYS A 501 -7.36 40.02 15.36
CA LYS A 501 -7.44 38.55 15.42
C LYS A 501 -7.83 38.11 16.85
N LYS A 502 -8.88 37.28 17.00
CA LYS A 502 -9.15 36.53 18.24
C LYS A 502 -8.53 35.14 18.14
N ARG A 503 -7.53 34.88 18.98
CA ARG A 503 -6.97 33.55 19.31
C ARG A 503 -7.75 33.05 20.53
N ARG A 504 -8.27 31.82 20.51
CA ARG A 504 -8.82 31.13 21.69
C ARG A 504 -7.89 29.96 22.01
N GLU A 505 -7.16 30.09 23.11
CA GLU A 505 -6.48 29.01 23.81
C GLU A 505 -7.51 28.16 24.57
N ARG A 506 -7.29 26.85 24.65
CA ARG A 506 -7.92 25.99 25.66
C ARG A 506 -6.84 25.19 26.37
N VAL A 507 -6.84 25.39 27.67
CA VAL A 507 -6.01 24.80 28.71
C VAL A 507 -6.39 23.33 28.93
N HIS A 508 -5.39 22.46 29.04
CA HIS A 508 -5.52 21.09 29.54
C HIS A 508 -5.25 21.10 31.05
N GLN A 509 -6.20 20.62 31.84
CA GLN A 509 -6.00 20.24 33.24
C GLN A 509 -5.83 18.73 33.33
N TYR A 510 -4.75 18.32 33.98
CA TYR A 510 -4.51 16.98 34.52
C TYR A 510 -5.46 16.71 35.70
N LEU A 511 -5.85 15.44 35.89
CA LEU A 511 -6.11 14.87 37.20
C LEU A 511 -5.92 13.34 37.15
N CYS A 512 -5.02 12.86 38.00
CA CYS A 512 -4.85 11.46 38.38
C CYS A 512 -5.99 11.02 39.28
N SER A 513 -6.44 9.77 39.13
CA SER A 513 -6.67 8.78 40.19
C SER A 513 -6.80 7.41 39.54
#